data_AF-A0A0Q5Z677-F1
#
_entry.id   AF-A0A0Q5Z677-F1
#
_cell.length_a   1.000
_cell.length_b   1.000
_cell.length_c   1.000
_cell.angle_alpha   90.00
_cell.angle_beta   90.00
_cell.angle_gamma   90.00
#
_symmetry.space_group_name_H-M   'P 1'
#
loop_
_entity.id
_entity.type
_entity.pdbx_description
1 polymer ?
#
loop_
_entity_poly.entity_id
_entity_poly.type
_entity_poly.pdbx_seq_one_letter_code
_entity_poly.pdbx_strand_id
1 'polypeptide(L)'
;MCFPWRPFKKCVSCHDVGPMAKNKVGPAFNGLDGRKSGSVAGCSYSDANKNSGITWDESNFLDYIKEPKARVPNTKMAFAGIKNERKPRITAPTLSKNDSDGKTK
;
A
#
# COMPACT_ATOMS: atom_id res chain seq x y z
N MET A 1 14.62 0.04 20.07
CA MET A 1 13.42 -0.06 19.19
C MET A 1 13.86 -0.30 17.75
N CYS A 2 13.77 -1.52 17.24
CA CYS A 2 13.98 -1.80 15.81
C CYS A 2 12.61 -1.99 15.15
N PHE A 3 12.00 -0.89 14.70
CA PHE A 3 10.83 -0.99 13.84
C PHE A 3 11.24 -1.72 12.54
N PRO A 4 10.50 -2.73 12.05
CA PRO A 4 10.89 -3.60 10.94
C PRO A 4 10.77 -2.89 9.56
N TRP A 5 11.38 -1.72 9.44
CA TRP A 5 11.23 -0.72 8.37
C TRP A 5 12.13 -0.92 7.13
N ARG A 6 12.79 -2.08 6.98
CA ARG A 6 13.77 -2.25 5.88
C ARG A 6 13.18 -2.34 4.46
N PRO A 7 12.01 -2.97 4.20
CA PRO A 7 11.46 -3.08 2.84
C PRO A 7 10.48 -1.94 2.45
N PHE A 8 10.09 -1.07 3.39
CA PHE A 8 9.25 0.10 3.10
C PHE A 8 10.03 1.23 2.38
N LYS A 9 11.37 1.15 2.29
CA LYS A 9 12.22 2.20 1.68
C LYS A 9 11.83 2.61 0.26
N LYS A 10 11.26 1.71 -0.54
CA LYS A 10 10.78 2.03 -1.91
C LYS A 10 9.45 2.78 -1.92
N CYS A 11 8.75 2.81 -0.78
CA CYS A 11 7.39 3.30 -0.64
C CYS A 11 7.29 4.57 0.23
N VAL A 12 8.25 4.81 1.14
CA VAL A 12 8.26 5.94 2.09
C VAL A 12 8.20 7.32 1.45
N SER A 13 8.70 7.45 0.22
CA SER A 13 8.69 8.72 -0.52
C SER A 13 7.28 9.16 -0.87
N CYS A 14 6.39 8.20 -1.14
CA CYS A 14 5.03 8.45 -1.59
C CYS A 14 3.97 8.09 -0.56
N HIS A 15 4.29 7.25 0.42
CA HIS A 15 3.34 6.73 1.39
C HIS A 15 3.85 6.91 2.81
N ASP A 16 2.91 6.86 3.74
CA ASP A 16 3.18 6.94 5.17
C ASP A 16 2.49 5.80 5.91
N VAL A 17 3.02 5.43 7.06
CA VAL A 17 2.49 4.36 7.91
C VAL A 17 2.84 4.62 9.38
N GLY A 18 1.91 4.29 10.27
CA GLY A 18 2.03 4.45 11.72
C GLY A 18 1.07 5.49 12.32
N PRO A 19 1.20 5.79 13.63
CA PRO A 19 0.18 6.54 14.40
C PRO A 19 -0.12 7.97 13.96
N MET A 20 0.71 8.54 13.10
CA MET A 20 0.53 9.90 12.55
C MET A 20 0.63 9.90 11.03
N ALA A 21 0.36 8.75 10.40
CA ALA A 21 0.47 8.60 8.95
C ALA A 21 -0.46 9.58 8.23
N LYS A 22 0.11 10.34 7.29
CA LYS A 22 -0.64 11.26 6.43
C LYS A 22 -0.68 10.75 5.00
N ASN A 23 -1.70 11.17 4.25
CA ASN A 23 -1.63 11.07 2.79
C ASN A 23 -0.47 11.95 2.30
N LYS A 24 0.38 11.40 1.45
CA LYS A 24 1.45 12.12 0.76
C LYS A 24 1.09 12.17 -0.74
N VAL A 25 2.01 11.78 -1.61
CA VAL A 25 1.73 11.56 -3.05
C VAL A 25 0.71 10.42 -3.23
N GLY A 26 0.84 9.38 -2.41
CA GLY A 26 -0.11 8.28 -2.29
C GLY A 26 -0.80 8.24 -0.92
N PRO A 27 -1.81 7.39 -0.77
CA PRO A 27 -2.56 7.26 0.48
C PRO A 27 -1.73 6.65 1.61
N ALA A 28 -2.10 6.91 2.86
CA ALA A 28 -1.54 6.21 4.01
C ALA A 28 -1.84 4.69 3.95
N PHE A 29 -0.90 3.87 4.43
CA PHE A 29 -1.01 2.40 4.41
C PHE A 29 -1.59 1.78 5.69
N ASN A 30 -1.99 2.59 6.68
CA ASN A 30 -2.70 2.07 7.86
C ASN A 30 -4.02 1.40 7.47
N GLY A 31 -4.34 0.27 8.13
CA GLY A 31 -5.56 -0.48 7.88
C GLY A 31 -5.77 -0.86 6.42
N LEU A 32 -4.72 -1.32 5.72
CA LEU A 32 -4.84 -1.70 4.31
C LEU A 32 -5.62 -3.02 4.15
N ASP A 33 -5.42 -3.99 5.03
CA ASP A 33 -6.09 -5.30 4.92
C ASP A 33 -7.61 -5.15 5.06
N GLY A 34 -8.35 -5.73 4.10
CA GLY A 34 -9.80 -5.58 3.94
C GLY A 34 -10.27 -4.24 3.33
N ARG A 35 -9.38 -3.25 3.14
CA ARG A 35 -9.76 -1.93 2.62
C ARG A 35 -10.01 -1.97 1.11
N LYS A 36 -11.03 -1.26 0.63
CA LYS A 36 -11.27 -1.10 -0.81
C LYS A 36 -10.24 -0.17 -1.46
N SER A 37 -9.90 -0.41 -2.72
CA SER A 37 -9.09 0.52 -3.52
C SER A 37 -9.75 1.90 -3.61
N GLY A 38 -8.95 2.97 -3.65
CA GLY A 38 -9.48 4.32 -3.84
C GLY A 38 -10.30 4.89 -2.68
N SER A 39 -10.30 4.27 -1.50
CA SER A 39 -11.26 4.62 -0.44
C SER A 39 -10.72 5.53 0.66
N VAL A 40 -9.43 5.89 0.67
CA VAL A 40 -8.88 6.78 1.70
C VAL A 40 -9.27 8.22 1.39
N ALA A 41 -10.01 8.85 2.30
CA ALA A 41 -10.44 10.23 2.15
C ALA A 41 -9.22 11.19 2.01
N GLY A 42 -9.39 12.25 1.22
CA GLY A 42 -8.37 13.26 1.00
C GLY A 42 -7.19 12.84 0.09
N CYS A 43 -7.21 11.64 -0.50
CA CYS A 43 -6.21 11.21 -1.47
C CYS A 43 -6.74 11.35 -2.91
N SER A 44 -5.92 11.90 -3.82
CA SER A 44 -6.27 12.12 -5.22
C SER A 44 -6.00 10.89 -6.10
N TYR A 45 -6.85 9.87 -6.00
CA TYR A 45 -6.74 8.64 -6.79
C TYR A 45 -6.94 8.87 -8.30
N SER A 46 -6.50 7.90 -9.10
CA SER A 46 -6.93 7.74 -10.50
C SER A 46 -8.32 7.11 -10.54
N ASP A 47 -9.09 7.39 -11.59
CA ASP A 47 -10.39 6.73 -11.77
C ASP A 47 -10.22 5.22 -11.96
N ALA A 48 -9.12 4.80 -12.60
CA ALA A 48 -8.74 3.40 -12.68
C ALA A 48 -8.58 2.73 -11.30
N ASN A 49 -7.90 3.39 -10.35
CA ASN A 49 -7.75 2.84 -9.00
C ASN A 49 -9.07 2.82 -8.23
N LYS A 50 -9.86 3.90 -8.29
CA LYS A 50 -11.18 3.98 -7.63
C LYS A 50 -12.11 2.87 -8.11
N ASN A 51 -12.11 2.59 -9.42
CA ASN A 51 -13.01 1.64 -10.05
C ASN A 51 -12.41 0.24 -10.22
N SER A 52 -11.22 -0.04 -9.66
CA SER A 52 -10.55 -1.34 -9.85
C SER A 52 -11.27 -2.52 -9.19
N GLY A 53 -12.19 -2.25 -8.25
CA GLY A 53 -12.92 -3.29 -7.50
C GLY A 53 -12.04 -4.07 -6.52
N ILE A 54 -10.76 -3.73 -6.39
CA ILE A 54 -9.81 -4.45 -5.55
C ILE A 54 -10.15 -4.24 -4.08
N THR A 55 -10.20 -5.34 -3.35
CA THR A 55 -10.12 -5.34 -1.88
C THR A 55 -8.70 -5.74 -1.53
N TRP A 56 -8.03 -4.91 -0.75
CA TRP A 56 -6.65 -5.19 -0.40
C TRP A 56 -6.58 -6.31 0.63
N ASP A 57 -5.78 -7.31 0.32
CA ASP A 57 -5.29 -8.33 1.23
C ASP A 57 -3.82 -8.59 0.87
N GLU A 58 -3.14 -9.48 1.61
CA GLU A 58 -1.74 -9.79 1.33
C GLU A 58 -1.52 -10.28 -0.12
N SER A 59 -2.42 -11.12 -0.65
CA SER A 59 -2.28 -11.72 -1.98
C SER A 59 -2.47 -10.68 -3.09
N ASN A 60 -3.58 -9.94 -3.04
CA ASN A 60 -3.92 -8.89 -3.99
C ASN A 60 -2.88 -7.76 -3.97
N PHE A 61 -2.36 -7.41 -2.79
CA PHE A 61 -1.30 -6.43 -2.68
C PHE A 61 0.00 -6.95 -3.30
N LEU A 62 0.41 -8.18 -3.00
CA LEU A 62 1.62 -8.78 -3.58
C LEU A 62 1.56 -8.85 -5.11
N ASP A 63 0.41 -9.22 -5.65
CA ASP A 63 0.21 -9.25 -7.09
C ASP A 63 0.29 -7.84 -7.69
N TYR A 64 -0.41 -6.89 -7.09
CA TYR A 64 -0.41 -5.49 -7.54
C TYR A 64 0.98 -4.87 -7.54
N ILE A 65 1.80 -5.07 -6.50
CA ILE A 65 3.11 -4.41 -6.43
C ILE A 65 4.15 -5.01 -7.39
N LYS A 66 3.92 -6.19 -7.97
CA LYS A 66 4.83 -6.75 -8.99
C LYS A 66 4.86 -5.89 -10.23
N GLU A 67 3.70 -5.39 -10.64
CA GLU A 67 3.53 -4.53 -11.81
C GLU A 67 2.24 -3.71 -11.73
N PRO A 68 2.23 -2.59 -10.98
CA PRO A 68 1.01 -1.81 -10.71
C PRO A 68 0.25 -1.37 -11.95
N LYS A 69 0.98 -0.96 -12.99
CA LYS A 69 0.40 -0.52 -14.27
C LYS A 69 -0.24 -1.65 -15.07
N ALA A 70 0.25 -2.89 -14.92
CA ALA A 70 -0.39 -4.05 -15.54
C ALA A 70 -1.66 -4.45 -14.78
N ARG A 71 -1.63 -4.39 -13.44
CA ARG A 71 -2.78 -4.77 -12.62
C ARG A 71 -3.90 -3.73 -12.61
N VAL A 72 -3.55 -2.44 -12.61
CA VAL A 72 -4.49 -1.32 -12.72
C VAL A 72 -3.99 -0.36 -13.81
N PRO A 73 -4.40 -0.59 -15.06
CA PRO A 73 -4.05 0.28 -16.18
C PRO A 73 -4.46 1.73 -15.90
N ASN A 74 -3.59 2.69 -16.22
CA ASN A 74 -3.78 4.13 -15.93
C ASN A 74 -3.79 4.52 -14.44
N THR A 75 -3.25 3.66 -13.56
CA THR A 75 -2.96 4.07 -12.18
C THR A 75 -1.96 5.24 -12.12
N LYS A 76 -2.20 6.20 -11.22
CA LYS A 76 -1.28 7.30 -10.91
C LYS A 76 0.00 6.85 -10.19
N MET A 77 0.05 5.59 -9.73
CA MET A 77 1.21 5.04 -9.06
C MET A 77 2.35 4.79 -10.06
N ALA A 78 3.27 5.75 -10.18
CA ALA A 78 4.46 5.66 -11.02
C ALA A 78 5.54 4.76 -10.38
N PHE A 79 5.26 3.46 -10.27
CA PHE A 79 6.17 2.46 -9.70
C PHE A 79 6.42 1.33 -10.70
N ALA A 80 7.70 0.98 -10.90
CA ALA A 80 8.11 -0.07 -11.86
C ALA A 80 7.76 -1.49 -11.39
N GLY A 81 7.51 -1.67 -10.09
CA GLY A 81 7.15 -2.94 -9.50
C GLY A 81 8.33 -3.70 -8.86
N ILE A 82 8.01 -4.81 -8.18
CA ILE A 82 9.00 -5.69 -7.53
C ILE A 82 8.78 -7.13 -8.03
N LYS A 83 9.60 -7.56 -9.00
CA LYS A 83 9.42 -8.87 -9.67
C LYS A 83 10.20 -10.02 -9.02
N ASN A 84 11.34 -9.74 -8.38
CA ASN A 84 12.33 -10.76 -7.96
C ASN A 84 12.49 -10.92 -6.44
N GLU A 85 11.57 -10.43 -5.62
CA GLU A 85 11.61 -10.65 -4.16
C GLU A 85 10.83 -11.93 -3.80
N ARG A 86 11.52 -12.96 -3.26
CA ARG A 86 10.93 -14.28 -2.88
C ARG A 86 9.66 -14.16 -2.02
N LYS A 87 9.55 -13.08 -1.25
CA LYS A 87 8.32 -12.51 -0.74
C LYS A 87 8.71 -11.07 -0.37
N PRO A 88 8.17 -10.03 -1.01
CA PRO A 88 8.37 -8.68 -0.53
C PRO A 88 8.00 -8.67 0.95
N ARG A 89 8.97 -8.46 1.85
CA ARG A 89 8.74 -8.43 3.32
C ARG A 89 7.95 -7.16 3.72
N ILE A 90 7.16 -6.62 2.80
CA ILE A 90 6.24 -5.50 2.95
C ILE A 90 4.93 -6.00 3.59
N THR A 91 4.61 -7.29 3.49
CA THR A 91 3.24 -7.78 3.64
C THR A 91 2.79 -8.17 5.04
N ALA A 92 3.59 -8.90 5.82
CA ALA A 92 3.10 -9.44 7.08
C ALA A 92 3.10 -8.43 8.25
N PRO A 93 4.14 -7.60 8.48
CA PRO A 93 4.14 -6.71 9.64
C PRO A 93 3.42 -5.39 9.44
N THR A 94 3.28 -4.90 8.20
CA THR A 94 2.80 -3.53 7.93
C THR A 94 1.30 -3.48 7.63
N LEU A 95 0.77 -4.51 6.95
CA LEU A 95 -0.63 -4.56 6.51
C LEU A 95 -1.56 -5.14 7.59
N SER A 96 -1.10 -6.19 8.29
CA SER A 96 -1.91 -6.93 9.28
C SER A 96 -1.79 -6.38 10.70
N LYS A 97 -0.65 -5.78 11.06
CA LYS A 97 -0.45 -5.32 12.44
C LYS A 97 -1.07 -3.96 12.68
N ASN A 98 -1.11 -3.04 11.71
CA ASN A 98 -1.58 -1.70 12.01
C ASN A 98 -3.10 -1.57 11.85
N ASP A 99 -3.79 -1.22 12.93
CA ASP A 99 -5.18 -0.74 12.85
C ASP A 99 -5.28 0.57 12.03
N SER A 100 -6.49 1.10 11.87
CA SER A 100 -6.72 2.39 11.21
C SER A 100 -5.89 3.53 11.83
N ASP A 101 -5.61 3.42 13.13
CA ASP A 101 -4.87 4.41 13.92
C ASP A 101 -3.36 4.15 13.90
N GLY A 102 -2.89 3.18 13.11
CA GLY A 102 -1.46 2.90 12.95
C GLY A 102 -0.82 2.22 14.15
N LYS A 103 -1.60 1.70 15.11
CA LYS A 103 -1.10 0.90 16.24
C LYS A 103 -0.98 -0.55 15.83
N THR A 104 0.14 -1.18 16.20
CA THR A 104 0.34 -2.61 16.03
C THR A 104 -0.59 -3.40 16.96
N LYS A 105 -1.48 -4.21 16.39
CA LYS A 105 -2.15 -5.35 17.02
C LYS A 105 -1.13 -6.39 17.51
#